data_AF-A0A0R3DA61-F1
#
_entry.id   AF-A0A0R3DA61-F1
#
_cell.length_a   1.000
_cell.length_b   1.000
_cell.length_c   1.000
_cell.angle_alpha   90.00
_cell.angle_beta   90.00
_cell.angle_gamma   90.00
#
_symmetry.space_group_name_H-M   'P 1'
#
loop_
_entity.id
_entity.type
_entity.pdbx_description
1 polymer ?
#
loop_
_entity_poly.entity_id
_entity_poly.type
_entity_poly.pdbx_seq_one_letter_code
_entity_poly.pdbx_strand_id
1 'polypeptide(L)'
;MAILMAGYHIAGKTRWRAYAQAEHIHSMAHDHKLPLAQIAEETRMSEREVRQYLDAFNYLVNEVLPHAKNGNATEVLESKFSHALEFFKTKKNEAHREDKSARKVLAKLIATNKIKGAEVREFDKVYSNRKSAAELRKSDFKAAKKTLTKVDPLAGSRALKLVKSVTDALKDLSQSEIAMFKKSAPAKRTVLELREAVQSVAEVIGAVKG
;
A
#
# COMPACT_ATOMS: atom_id res chain seq x y z
N MET A 1 -29.32 -20.47 9.98
CA MET A 1 -29.01 -20.53 8.53
C MET A 1 -27.72 -19.79 8.15
N ALA A 2 -27.42 -18.63 8.76
CA ALA A 2 -26.23 -17.83 8.44
C ALA A 2 -24.88 -18.58 8.58
N ILE A 3 -24.75 -19.42 9.61
CA ILE A 3 -23.55 -20.24 9.86
C ILE A 3 -23.28 -21.25 8.73
N LEU A 4 -24.31 -22.03 8.33
CA LEU A 4 -24.21 -23.04 7.27
C LEU A 4 -23.75 -22.42 5.94
N MET A 5 -24.22 -21.20 5.65
CA MET A 5 -23.85 -20.47 4.43
C MET A 5 -22.39 -19.99 4.48
N ALA A 6 -21.88 -19.56 5.63
CA ALA A 6 -20.49 -19.16 5.79
C ALA A 6 -19.52 -20.35 5.56
N GLY A 7 -19.81 -21.49 6.19
CA GLY A 7 -19.02 -22.71 6.03
C GLY A 7 -18.98 -23.23 4.59
N TYR A 8 -20.08 -23.07 3.84
CA TYR A 8 -20.18 -23.57 2.48
C TYR A 8 -19.67 -22.59 1.41
N HIS A 9 -20.00 -21.29 1.53
CA HIS A 9 -19.75 -20.29 0.49
C HIS A 9 -18.56 -19.36 0.74
N ILE A 10 -17.99 -19.36 1.95
CA ILE A 10 -16.77 -18.61 2.27
C ILE A 10 -15.61 -19.58 2.43
N ALA A 11 -15.77 -20.57 3.33
CA ALA A 11 -14.76 -21.58 3.61
C ALA A 11 -14.72 -22.75 2.61
N GLY A 12 -15.82 -22.99 1.88
CA GLY A 12 -15.99 -24.15 1.00
C GLY A 12 -15.44 -23.99 -0.43
N LYS A 13 -15.80 -24.94 -1.29
CA LYS A 13 -15.35 -25.04 -2.69
C LYS A 13 -16.10 -24.08 -3.63
N THR A 14 -17.39 -23.83 -3.37
CA THR A 14 -18.22 -22.91 -4.16
C THR A 14 -18.20 -21.52 -3.54
N ARG A 15 -17.11 -20.80 -3.76
CA ARG A 15 -16.86 -19.52 -3.10
C ARG A 15 -17.70 -18.40 -3.71
N TRP A 16 -18.40 -17.66 -2.86
CA TRP A 16 -19.00 -16.38 -3.24
C TRP A 16 -17.93 -15.38 -3.65
N ARG A 17 -18.33 -14.38 -4.45
CA ARG A 17 -17.48 -13.22 -4.76
C ARG A 17 -17.13 -12.47 -3.48
N ALA A 18 -15.97 -11.82 -3.47
CA ALA A 18 -15.42 -11.19 -2.26
C ALA A 18 -16.38 -10.19 -1.59
N TYR A 19 -17.12 -9.39 -2.36
CA TYR A 19 -18.14 -8.48 -1.82
C TYR A 19 -19.27 -9.24 -1.09
N ALA A 20 -19.84 -10.28 -1.71
CA ALA A 20 -20.90 -11.09 -1.12
C ALA A 20 -20.44 -11.83 0.15
N GLN A 21 -19.17 -12.25 0.21
CA GLN A 21 -18.60 -12.77 1.45
C GLN A 21 -18.60 -11.71 2.56
N ALA A 22 -18.20 -10.47 2.23
CA ALA A 22 -18.14 -9.37 3.18
C ALA A 22 -19.52 -8.90 3.64
N GLU A 23 -20.50 -8.88 2.74
CA GLU A 23 -21.91 -8.61 3.07
C GLU A 23 -22.47 -9.66 4.04
N HIS A 24 -22.20 -10.95 3.79
CA HIS A 24 -22.61 -12.02 4.70
C HIS A 24 -21.90 -11.94 6.06
N ILE A 25 -20.60 -11.63 6.07
CA ILE A 25 -19.83 -11.39 7.31
C ILE A 25 -20.43 -10.21 8.09
N HIS A 26 -20.80 -9.13 7.39
CA HIS A 26 -21.47 -7.98 8.00
C HIS A 26 -22.83 -8.37 8.61
N SER A 27 -23.66 -9.13 7.89
CA SER A 27 -24.94 -9.62 8.42
C SER A 27 -24.77 -10.52 9.65
N MET A 28 -23.79 -11.43 9.65
CA MET A 28 -23.46 -12.25 10.82
C MET A 28 -23.09 -11.42 12.06
N ALA A 29 -22.29 -10.37 11.88
CA ALA A 29 -21.86 -9.50 12.97
C ALA A 29 -22.98 -8.56 13.45
N HIS A 30 -23.74 -7.96 12.53
CA HIS A 30 -24.67 -6.88 12.83
C HIS A 30 -26.12 -7.33 13.01
N ASP A 31 -26.60 -8.27 12.22
CA ASP A 31 -28.00 -8.72 12.27
C ASP A 31 -28.14 -9.90 13.24
N HIS A 32 -27.20 -10.83 13.19
CA HIS A 32 -27.17 -12.02 14.04
C HIS A 32 -26.35 -11.85 15.32
N LYS A 33 -25.67 -10.71 15.49
CA LYS A 33 -24.89 -10.37 16.70
C LYS A 33 -23.84 -11.43 17.09
N LEU A 34 -23.30 -12.15 16.11
CA LEU A 34 -22.29 -13.18 16.37
C LEU A 34 -20.96 -12.52 16.75
N PRO A 35 -20.23 -13.05 17.75
CA PRO A 35 -18.91 -12.56 18.10
C PRO A 35 -17.90 -12.85 16.99
N LEU A 36 -16.87 -11.99 16.87
CA LEU A 36 -15.86 -12.11 15.82
C LEU A 36 -15.13 -13.46 15.83
N ALA A 37 -14.87 -14.03 17.01
CA ALA A 37 -14.25 -15.34 17.16
C ALA A 37 -15.09 -16.46 16.52
N GLN A 38 -16.41 -16.42 16.71
CA GLN A 38 -17.32 -17.38 16.08
C GLN A 38 -17.38 -17.17 14.56
N ILE A 39 -17.45 -15.92 14.09
CA ILE A 39 -17.44 -15.64 12.64
C ILE A 39 -16.13 -16.13 12.01
N ALA A 40 -15.00 -15.94 12.68
CA ALA A 40 -13.69 -16.41 12.25
C ALA A 40 -13.67 -17.94 12.09
N GLU A 41 -14.19 -18.67 13.08
CA GLU A 41 -14.32 -20.13 13.03
C GLU A 41 -15.16 -20.59 11.83
N GLU A 42 -16.35 -20.01 11.67
CA GLU A 42 -17.31 -20.42 10.62
C GLU A 42 -16.85 -20.06 9.20
N THR A 43 -16.06 -18.99 9.07
CA THR A 43 -15.50 -18.55 7.78
C THR A 43 -14.12 -19.12 7.50
N ARG A 44 -13.49 -19.79 8.49
CA ARG A 44 -12.06 -20.20 8.48
C ARG A 44 -11.11 -19.05 8.18
N MET A 45 -11.46 -17.84 8.61
CA MET A 45 -10.62 -16.66 8.57
C MET A 45 -10.04 -16.42 9.96
N SER A 46 -8.92 -15.72 10.06
CA SER A 46 -8.53 -15.15 11.35
C SER A 46 -9.51 -14.03 11.76
N GLU A 47 -9.67 -13.78 13.06
CA GLU A 47 -10.48 -12.63 13.51
C GLU A 47 -10.01 -11.30 12.92
N ARG A 48 -8.70 -11.18 12.67
CA ARG A 48 -8.13 -10.01 12.00
C ARG A 48 -8.66 -9.86 10.58
N GLU A 49 -8.74 -10.94 9.82
CA GLU A 49 -9.30 -10.92 8.47
C GLU A 49 -10.78 -10.61 8.49
N VAL A 50 -11.55 -11.18 9.43
CA VAL A 50 -12.96 -10.83 9.63
C VAL A 50 -13.13 -9.32 9.87
N ARG A 51 -12.32 -8.73 10.77
CA ARG A 51 -12.31 -7.28 11.01
C ARG A 51 -11.98 -6.49 9.74
N GLN A 52 -10.97 -6.90 8.98
CA GLN A 52 -10.61 -6.25 7.72
C GLN A 52 -11.73 -6.30 6.67
N TYR A 53 -12.48 -7.40 6.60
CA TYR A 53 -13.65 -7.52 5.71
C TYR A 53 -14.78 -6.59 6.15
N LEU A 54 -15.08 -6.53 7.46
CA LEU A 54 -16.09 -5.63 8.02
C LEU A 54 -15.73 -4.16 7.77
N ASP A 55 -14.49 -3.76 8.07
CA ASP A 55 -14.04 -2.38 7.88
C ASP A 55 -14.06 -1.98 6.39
N ALA A 56 -13.63 -2.89 5.51
CA ALA A 56 -13.66 -2.66 4.07
C ALA A 56 -15.09 -2.54 3.53
N PHE A 57 -16.01 -3.39 4.01
CA PHE A 57 -17.42 -3.32 3.65
C PHE A 57 -18.03 -1.98 4.09
N ASN A 58 -17.84 -1.62 5.36
CA ASN A 58 -18.34 -0.37 5.92
C ASN A 58 -17.79 0.86 5.19
N TYR A 59 -16.48 0.88 4.90
CA TYR A 59 -15.86 1.96 4.14
C TYR A 59 -16.41 2.04 2.71
N LEU A 60 -16.60 0.90 2.05
CA LEU A 60 -17.14 0.86 0.70
C LEU A 60 -18.57 1.41 0.64
N VAL A 61 -19.45 0.96 1.54
CA VAL A 61 -20.86 1.36 1.58
C VAL A 61 -21.02 2.81 2.03
N ASN A 62 -20.33 3.20 3.09
CA ASN A 62 -20.58 4.50 3.74
C ASN A 62 -19.75 5.66 3.18
N GLU A 63 -18.61 5.38 2.54
CA GLU A 63 -17.69 6.44 2.09
C GLU A 63 -17.37 6.40 0.60
N VAL A 64 -17.21 5.21 0.00
CA VAL A 64 -16.91 5.09 -1.45
C VAL A 64 -18.17 5.25 -2.29
N LEU A 65 -19.22 4.48 -1.99
CA LEU A 65 -20.45 4.45 -2.78
C LEU A 65 -21.10 5.83 -2.96
N PRO A 66 -21.17 6.73 -1.94
CA PRO A 66 -21.73 8.07 -2.11
C PRO A 66 -20.99 8.96 -3.13
N HIS A 67 -19.79 8.58 -3.55
CA HIS A 67 -19.02 9.30 -4.56
C HIS A 67 -19.19 8.74 -5.98
N ALA A 68 -19.89 7.61 -6.16
CA ALA A 68 -20.19 7.05 -7.47
C ALA A 68 -21.30 7.86 -8.14
N LYS A 69 -20.99 8.54 -9.24
CA LYS A 69 -21.95 9.49 -9.85
C LYS A 69 -22.95 8.88 -10.83
N ASN A 70 -22.65 7.74 -11.46
CA ASN A 70 -23.45 7.23 -12.60
C ASN A 70 -23.42 5.69 -12.75
N GLY A 71 -23.17 4.95 -11.66
CA GLY A 71 -23.05 3.48 -11.71
C GLY A 71 -24.19 2.79 -10.97
N ASN A 72 -24.52 1.56 -11.38
CA ASN A 72 -25.33 0.68 -10.56
C ASN A 72 -24.61 0.45 -9.23
N ALA A 73 -25.28 0.71 -8.10
CA ALA A 73 -24.70 0.55 -6.77
C ALA A 73 -24.10 -0.85 -6.58
N THR A 74 -24.79 -1.89 -7.04
CA THR A 74 -24.31 -3.28 -7.00
C THR A 74 -23.02 -3.47 -7.79
N GLU A 75 -22.89 -2.85 -8.97
CA GLU A 75 -21.67 -2.92 -9.78
C GLU A 75 -20.47 -2.26 -9.09
N VAL A 76 -20.70 -1.11 -8.44
CA VAL A 76 -19.67 -0.42 -7.65
C VAL A 76 -19.25 -1.29 -6.47
N LEU A 77 -20.21 -1.86 -5.75
CA LEU A 77 -19.96 -2.72 -4.59
C LEU A 77 -19.11 -3.94 -4.98
N GLU A 78 -19.50 -4.66 -6.03
CA GLU A 78 -18.76 -5.83 -6.49
C GLU A 78 -17.37 -5.47 -7.04
N SER A 79 -17.27 -4.44 -7.89
CA SER A 79 -16.03 -4.11 -8.58
C SER A 79 -15.00 -3.39 -7.70
N LYS A 80 -15.45 -2.68 -6.65
CA LYS A 80 -14.59 -1.84 -5.81
C LYS A 80 -14.29 -2.40 -4.43
N PHE A 81 -14.96 -3.48 -4.01
CA PHE A 81 -14.65 -4.12 -2.73
C PHE A 81 -13.17 -4.50 -2.59
N SER A 82 -12.55 -5.00 -3.67
CA SER A 82 -11.11 -5.32 -3.67
C SER A 82 -10.24 -4.10 -3.34
N HIS A 83 -10.63 -2.89 -3.75
CA HIS A 83 -9.87 -1.66 -3.48
C HIS A 83 -9.99 -1.26 -2.01
N ALA A 84 -11.21 -1.32 -1.47
CA ALA A 84 -11.47 -1.08 -0.05
C ALA A 84 -10.70 -2.09 0.82
N LEU A 85 -10.74 -3.38 0.46
CA LEU A 85 -10.05 -4.43 1.20
C LEU A 85 -8.53 -4.22 1.21
N GLU A 86 -7.91 -3.80 0.10
CA GLU A 86 -6.48 -3.50 0.07
C GLU A 86 -6.08 -2.38 1.05
N PHE A 87 -6.95 -1.40 1.27
CA PHE A 87 -6.72 -0.32 2.23
C PHE A 87 -6.62 -0.83 3.68
N PHE A 88 -7.48 -1.79 4.07
CA PHE A 88 -7.51 -2.38 5.41
C PHE A 88 -6.56 -3.58 5.59
N LYS A 89 -6.13 -4.23 4.50
CA LYS A 89 -5.14 -5.31 4.57
C LYS A 89 -3.73 -4.82 4.85
N THR A 90 -3.29 -3.75 4.19
CA THR A 90 -1.91 -3.27 4.28
C THR A 90 -1.66 -2.45 5.55
N LYS A 91 -0.69 -2.88 6.38
CA LYS A 91 -0.27 -2.14 7.58
C LYS A 91 0.24 -0.73 7.25
N LYS A 92 0.78 -0.52 6.05
CA LYS A 92 1.30 0.80 5.62
C LYS A 92 0.22 1.89 5.62
N ASN A 93 -1.04 1.51 5.42
CA ASN A 93 -2.15 2.46 5.38
C ASN A 93 -2.80 2.69 6.75
N GLU A 94 -2.31 2.08 7.83
CA GLU A 94 -2.95 2.10 9.16
C GLU A 94 -3.15 3.52 9.68
N ALA A 95 -2.15 4.39 9.58
CA ALA A 95 -2.24 5.80 9.97
C ALA A 95 -3.34 6.57 9.21
N HIS A 96 -3.67 6.15 7.98
CA HIS A 96 -4.66 6.81 7.13
C HIS A 96 -6.08 6.33 7.36
N ARG A 97 -6.28 5.24 8.11
CA ARG A 97 -7.62 4.69 8.40
C ARG A 97 -8.41 5.53 9.40
N GLU A 98 -7.72 6.26 10.26
CA GLU A 98 -8.35 7.19 11.21
C GLU A 98 -8.39 8.63 10.68
N ASP A 99 -7.61 8.96 9.63
CA ASP A 99 -7.63 10.26 8.99
C ASP A 99 -8.83 10.38 8.03
N LYS A 100 -9.87 11.10 8.49
CA LYS A 100 -11.08 11.41 7.70
C LYS A 100 -10.75 12.08 6.36
N SER A 101 -9.73 12.94 6.29
CA SER A 101 -9.32 13.56 5.02
C SER A 101 -8.66 12.55 4.10
N ALA A 102 -7.85 11.61 4.61
CA ALA A 102 -7.20 10.58 3.80
C ALA A 102 -8.24 9.62 3.24
N ARG A 103 -9.14 9.10 4.09
CA ARG A 103 -10.26 8.25 3.71
C ARG A 103 -11.12 8.89 2.63
N LYS A 104 -11.56 10.13 2.82
CA LYS A 104 -12.40 10.83 1.83
C LYS A 104 -11.72 10.99 0.47
N VAL A 105 -10.42 11.28 0.46
CA VAL A 105 -9.64 11.38 -0.80
C VAL A 105 -9.58 10.03 -1.49
N LEU A 106 -9.22 8.97 -0.76
CA LEU A 106 -9.14 7.63 -1.32
C LEU A 106 -10.51 7.14 -1.81
N ALA A 107 -11.59 7.41 -1.08
CA ALA A 107 -12.93 7.01 -1.42
C ALA A 107 -13.38 7.61 -2.76
N LYS A 108 -13.14 8.92 -2.94
CA LYS A 108 -13.39 9.60 -4.22
C LYS A 108 -12.57 8.99 -5.36
N LEU A 109 -11.29 8.67 -5.13
CA LEU A 109 -10.43 8.07 -6.16
C LEU A 109 -10.92 6.69 -6.58
N ILE A 110 -11.32 5.85 -5.62
CA ILE A 110 -11.86 4.51 -5.87
C ILE A 110 -13.18 4.61 -6.67
N ALA A 111 -14.11 5.47 -6.21
CA ALA A 111 -15.41 5.64 -6.85
C ALA A 111 -15.32 6.19 -8.28
N THR A 112 -14.29 7.00 -8.57
CA THR A 112 -14.11 7.64 -9.88
C THR A 112 -13.08 6.95 -10.77
N ASN A 113 -12.66 5.72 -10.44
CA ASN A 113 -11.68 4.95 -11.21
C ASN A 113 -10.31 5.64 -11.39
N LYS A 114 -9.96 6.55 -10.48
CA LYS A 114 -8.68 7.29 -10.50
C LYS A 114 -7.55 6.63 -9.71
N ILE A 115 -7.81 5.43 -9.18
CA ILE A 115 -6.84 4.58 -8.51
C ILE A 115 -7.18 3.10 -8.77
N LYS A 116 -6.16 2.27 -8.97
CA LYS A 116 -6.28 0.81 -9.11
C LYS A 116 -6.06 0.12 -7.77
N GLY A 117 -6.57 -1.10 -7.60
CA GLY A 117 -6.39 -1.88 -6.36
C GLY A 117 -4.92 -2.03 -5.93
N ALA A 118 -4.01 -2.29 -6.88
CA ALA A 118 -2.58 -2.37 -6.59
C ALA A 118 -1.98 -1.03 -6.10
N GLU A 119 -2.52 0.10 -6.56
CA GLU A 119 -2.07 1.45 -6.19
C GLU A 119 -2.57 1.85 -4.80
N VAL A 120 -3.71 1.31 -4.34
CA VAL A 120 -4.19 1.50 -2.95
C VAL A 120 -3.14 1.04 -1.93
N ARG A 121 -2.37 -0.01 -2.24
CA ARG A 121 -1.27 -0.51 -1.38
C ARG A 121 -0.13 0.50 -1.24
N GLU A 122 -0.01 1.42 -2.19
CA GLU A 122 1.00 2.49 -2.21
C GLU A 122 0.45 3.84 -1.79
N PHE A 123 -0.82 3.90 -1.37
CA PHE A 123 -1.49 5.15 -1.01
C PHE A 123 -0.72 5.96 0.02
N ASP A 124 -0.26 5.32 1.11
CA ASP A 124 0.57 5.96 2.14
C ASP A 124 1.76 6.73 1.56
N LYS A 125 2.54 6.12 0.65
CA LYS A 125 3.74 6.76 0.08
C LYS A 125 3.42 8.07 -0.63
N VAL A 126 2.27 8.11 -1.31
CA VAL A 126 1.87 9.28 -2.10
C VAL A 126 1.14 10.30 -1.23
N TYR A 127 0.35 9.86 -0.25
CA TYR A 127 -0.43 10.74 0.61
C TYR A 127 0.40 11.38 1.73
N SER A 128 1.46 10.72 2.20
CA SER A 128 2.31 11.22 3.28
C SER A 128 3.22 12.38 2.85
N ASN A 129 3.38 12.64 1.55
CA ASN A 129 4.07 13.84 1.06
C ASN A 129 3.06 14.94 0.67
N ARG A 130 3.23 16.14 1.27
CA ARG A 130 2.30 17.27 1.11
C ARG A 130 2.03 17.65 -0.35
N LYS A 131 3.06 17.65 -1.22
CA LYS A 131 2.93 18.06 -2.63
C LYS A 131 2.18 17.01 -3.45
N SER A 132 2.49 15.72 -3.30
CA SER A 132 1.77 14.65 -4.00
C SER A 132 0.36 14.44 -3.43
N ALA A 133 0.14 14.65 -2.14
CA ALA A 133 -1.20 14.61 -1.56
C ALA A 133 -2.10 15.74 -2.08
N ALA A 134 -1.54 16.93 -2.33
CA ALA A 134 -2.27 18.02 -2.98
C ALA A 134 -2.65 17.65 -4.42
N GLU A 135 -1.78 16.94 -5.13
CA GLU A 135 -2.04 16.42 -6.48
C GLU A 135 -3.14 15.33 -6.47
N LEU A 136 -3.10 14.38 -5.51
CA LEU A 136 -4.13 13.34 -5.35
C LEU A 136 -5.54 13.93 -5.18
N ARG A 137 -5.67 15.08 -4.53
CA ARG A 137 -6.98 15.74 -4.31
C ARG A 137 -7.59 16.30 -5.59
N LYS A 138 -6.75 16.64 -6.58
CA LYS A 138 -7.14 17.31 -7.82
C LYS A 138 -7.22 16.34 -9.00
N SER A 139 -6.29 15.41 -9.09
CA SER A 139 -6.03 14.59 -10.27
C SER A 139 -6.25 13.10 -9.99
N ASP A 140 -5.42 12.24 -10.57
CA ASP A 140 -5.39 10.78 -10.36
C ASP A 140 -4.12 10.32 -9.62
N PHE A 141 -4.08 9.03 -9.30
CA PHE A 141 -2.93 8.44 -8.59
C PHE A 141 -1.62 8.53 -9.38
N LYS A 142 -1.68 8.40 -10.71
CA LYS A 142 -0.50 8.41 -11.59
C LYS A 142 0.15 9.79 -11.62
N ALA A 143 -0.64 10.84 -11.73
CA ALA A 143 -0.19 12.23 -11.66
C ALA A 143 0.48 12.53 -10.32
N ALA A 144 -0.16 12.11 -9.22
CA ALA A 144 0.40 12.30 -7.89
C ALA A 144 1.70 11.52 -7.65
N LYS A 145 1.79 10.29 -8.16
CA LYS A 145 3.03 9.50 -8.14
C LYS A 145 4.15 10.18 -8.93
N LYS A 146 3.85 10.77 -10.09
CA LYS A 146 4.82 11.56 -10.87
C LYS A 146 5.28 12.80 -10.10
N THR A 147 4.38 13.47 -9.40
CA THR A 147 4.73 14.60 -8.51
C THR A 147 5.63 14.14 -7.37
N LEU A 148 5.34 12.99 -6.75
CA LEU A 148 6.21 12.40 -5.72
C LEU A 148 7.61 12.17 -6.26
N THR A 149 7.76 11.53 -7.43
CA THR A 149 9.08 11.25 -8.01
C THR A 149 9.87 12.50 -8.41
N LYS A 150 9.18 13.62 -8.68
CA LYS A 150 9.83 14.91 -8.96
C LYS A 150 10.37 15.57 -7.70
N VAL A 151 9.62 15.46 -6.60
CA VAL A 151 9.97 16.08 -5.31
C VAL A 151 10.96 15.22 -4.53
N ASP A 152 10.81 13.90 -4.64
CA ASP A 152 11.70 12.89 -4.06
C ASP A 152 12.11 11.89 -5.15
N PRO A 153 13.25 12.14 -5.84
CA PRO A 153 13.78 11.21 -6.83
C PRO A 153 14.09 9.81 -6.26
N LEU A 154 14.36 9.68 -4.96
CA LEU A 154 14.57 8.39 -4.32
C LEU A 154 13.30 7.56 -4.35
N ALA A 155 12.12 8.16 -4.18
CA ALA A 155 10.85 7.43 -4.21
C ALA A 155 10.64 6.63 -5.51
N GLY A 156 11.14 7.16 -6.64
CA GLY A 156 10.96 6.60 -7.99
C GLY A 156 12.12 5.77 -8.56
N SER A 157 13.33 5.86 -8.01
CA SER A 157 14.53 5.25 -8.60
C SER A 157 15.18 4.21 -7.70
N ARG A 158 15.20 2.95 -8.14
CA ARG A 158 15.94 1.87 -7.47
C ARG A 158 17.43 2.17 -7.40
N ALA A 159 18.00 2.73 -8.47
CA ALA A 159 19.42 3.10 -8.52
C ALA A 159 19.74 4.16 -7.45
N LEU A 160 18.92 5.22 -7.35
CA LEU A 160 19.17 6.26 -6.34
C LEU A 160 18.99 5.74 -4.91
N LYS A 161 18.01 4.84 -4.67
CA LYS A 161 17.89 4.16 -3.36
C LYS A 161 19.13 3.34 -3.02
N LEU A 162 19.69 2.61 -3.99
CA LEU A 162 20.90 1.83 -3.79
C LEU A 162 22.09 2.74 -3.48
N VAL A 163 22.27 3.81 -4.24
CA VAL A 163 23.32 4.82 -3.98
C VAL A 163 23.18 5.39 -2.57
N LYS A 164 21.97 5.76 -2.15
CA LYS A 164 21.72 6.25 -0.78
C LYS A 164 22.05 5.19 0.27
N SER A 165 21.62 3.95 0.08
CA SER A 165 21.88 2.85 1.01
C SER A 165 23.37 2.54 1.15
N VAL A 166 24.11 2.53 0.04
CA VAL A 166 25.57 2.34 0.06
C VAL A 166 26.23 3.52 0.76
N THR A 167 25.79 4.75 0.48
CA THR A 167 26.31 5.95 1.15
C THR A 167 26.12 5.88 2.67
N ASP A 168 24.94 5.47 3.13
CA ASP A 168 24.66 5.35 4.56
C ASP A 168 25.48 4.23 5.20
N ALA A 169 25.55 3.06 4.56
CA ALA A 169 26.39 1.95 5.03
C ALA A 169 27.87 2.35 5.15
N LEU A 170 28.41 3.15 4.23
CA LEU A 170 29.78 3.65 4.29
C LEU A 170 30.00 4.67 5.41
N LYS A 171 28.99 5.49 5.75
CA LYS A 171 29.05 6.46 6.85
C LYS A 171 29.06 5.79 8.22
N ASP A 172 28.41 4.63 8.32
CA ASP A 172 28.21 3.92 9.58
C ASP A 172 29.29 2.84 9.85
N LEU A 173 30.34 2.76 9.02
CA LEU A 173 31.43 1.80 9.21
C LEU A 173 32.18 2.02 10.52
N SER A 174 32.39 0.93 11.27
CA SER A 174 33.21 0.91 12.47
C SER A 174 34.71 0.92 12.15
N GLN A 175 35.54 1.25 13.15
CA GLN A 175 37.01 1.24 12.99
C GLN A 175 37.57 -0.16 12.68
N SER A 176 36.96 -1.23 13.19
CA SER A 176 37.37 -2.60 12.89
C SER A 176 37.08 -2.97 11.43
N GLU A 177 35.94 -2.54 10.89
CA GLU A 177 35.60 -2.73 9.47
C GLU A 177 36.52 -1.92 8.56
N ILE A 178 36.80 -0.66 8.90
CA ILE A 178 37.79 0.17 8.20
C ILE A 178 39.17 -0.51 8.20
N ALA A 179 39.56 -1.13 9.32
CA ALA A 179 40.82 -1.86 9.41
C ALA A 179 40.86 -3.09 8.48
N MET A 180 39.73 -3.75 8.22
CA MET A 180 39.65 -4.85 7.23
C MET A 180 39.97 -4.35 5.82
N PHE A 181 39.42 -3.19 5.42
CA PHE A 181 39.76 -2.55 4.15
C PHE A 181 41.24 -2.14 4.09
N LYS A 182 41.88 -1.78 5.21
CA LYS A 182 43.32 -1.44 5.23
C LYS A 182 44.24 -2.67 5.07
N LYS A 183 43.82 -3.84 5.52
CA LYS A 183 44.67 -5.06 5.56
C LYS A 183 44.50 -5.96 4.34
N SER A 184 43.30 -6.00 3.74
CA SER A 184 42.99 -6.89 2.62
C SER A 184 43.13 -6.18 1.27
N ALA A 185 44.05 -6.65 0.42
CA ALA A 185 44.20 -6.12 -0.95
C ALA A 185 42.92 -6.29 -1.81
N PRO A 186 42.20 -7.43 -1.77
CA PRO A 186 40.89 -7.54 -2.40
C PRO A 186 39.88 -6.49 -1.91
N ALA A 187 39.81 -6.24 -0.60
CA ALA A 187 38.87 -5.27 -0.04
C ALA A 187 39.20 -3.83 -0.47
N LYS A 188 40.50 -3.47 -0.53
CA LYS A 188 40.93 -2.17 -1.09
C LYS A 188 40.47 -2.01 -2.53
N ARG A 189 40.66 -3.04 -3.34
CA ARG A 189 40.28 -3.03 -4.75
C ARG A 189 38.79 -2.78 -4.93
N THR A 190 37.93 -3.44 -4.15
CA THR A 190 36.48 -3.22 -4.21
C THR A 190 36.08 -1.77 -3.90
N VAL A 191 36.74 -1.12 -2.93
CA VAL A 191 36.48 0.30 -2.61
C VAL A 191 36.96 1.23 -3.73
N LEU A 192 38.09 0.91 -4.37
CA LEU A 192 38.59 1.68 -5.52
C LEU A 192 37.67 1.54 -6.74
N GLU A 193 37.20 0.33 -7.05
CA GLU A 193 36.24 0.09 -8.13
C GLU A 193 34.92 0.84 -7.86
N LEU A 194 34.44 0.86 -6.61
CA LEU A 194 33.27 1.66 -6.23
C LEU A 194 33.53 3.16 -6.43
N ARG A 195 34.69 3.67 -6.02
CA ARG A 195 35.07 5.08 -6.22
C ARG A 195 35.08 5.45 -7.71
N GLU A 196 35.70 4.64 -8.55
CA GLU A 196 35.78 4.87 -10.00
C GLU A 196 34.39 4.85 -10.65
N ALA A 197 33.54 3.90 -10.26
CA ALA A 197 32.16 3.85 -10.74
C ALA A 197 31.35 5.09 -10.33
N VAL A 198 31.48 5.53 -9.07
CA VAL A 198 30.81 6.75 -8.58
C VAL A 198 31.34 7.99 -9.30
N GLN A 199 32.66 8.07 -9.51
CA GLN A 199 33.29 9.21 -10.17
C GLN A 199 32.88 9.29 -11.66
N SER A 200 32.90 8.18 -12.38
CA SER A 200 32.40 8.11 -13.77
C SER A 200 30.96 8.60 -13.89
N VAL A 201 30.08 8.19 -12.96
CA VAL A 201 28.69 8.67 -12.95
C VAL A 201 28.62 10.16 -12.60
N ALA A 202 29.42 10.62 -11.64
CA ALA A 202 29.46 12.01 -11.20
C ALA A 202 29.89 12.97 -12.33
N GLU A 203 30.84 12.55 -13.17
CA GLU A 203 31.27 13.30 -14.35
C GLU A 203 30.16 13.38 -15.41
N VAL A 204 29.50 12.26 -15.71
CA VAL A 204 28.39 12.22 -16.69
C VAL A 204 27.23 13.13 -16.27
N ILE A 205 26.92 13.21 -14.97
CA ILE A 205 25.85 14.08 -14.46
C ILE A 205 26.33 15.52 -14.17
N GLY A 206 27.60 15.84 -14.44
CA GLY A 206 28.18 17.18 -14.24
C GLY A 206 28.34 17.58 -12.77
N ALA A 207 28.38 16.63 -11.85
CA ALA A 207 28.57 16.89 -10.41
C ALA A 207 30.04 17.15 -10.03
N VAL A 208 30.99 16.77 -10.89
CA VAL A 208 32.42 17.02 -10.73
C VAL A 208 32.98 17.45 -12.08
N LYS A 209 33.92 18.40 -12.11
CA LYS A 209 34.68 18.74 -13.32
C LYS A 209 35.80 17.69 -13.48
N GLY A 210 35.85 17.06 -14.65
CA GLY A 210 36.97 16.21 -15.06
C GLY A 210 38.29 16.97 -15.11
#